data_AF-A0A4V4HP85-F1
#
_entry.id   AF-A0A4V4HP85-F1
#
_cell.length_a   1.000
_cell.length_b   1.000
_cell.length_c   1.000
_cell.angle_alpha   90.00
_cell.angle_beta   90.00
_cell.angle_gamma   90.00
#
_symmetry.space_group_name_H-M   'P 1'
#
loop_
_entity.id
_entity.type
_entity.pdbx_description
1 polymer ?
#
loop_
_entity_poly.entity_id
_entity_poly.type
_entity_poly.pdbx_seq_one_letter_code
_entity_poly.pdbx_strand_id
1 'polypeptide(L)'
;MAQAGPTIADVVFPDQLNHRGTLFGGAAIALMDRAAFVAASREARTDVVCAGADAIVFTHPIAPGDLVEATAAVERRGRRSMTVSVVVVAEALRTGERREAVRGTFHMVAAEPLETTAPGPGPAAGGEPAPAAGVRSGARRPDTAAPATVEEPSPAAGTRPGAPVPASLQSDTHAPQGETE
;
A
#
# COMPACT_ATOMS: atom_id res chain seq x y z
N MET A 1 2.96 -23.26 -18.55
CA MET A 1 3.38 -21.91 -18.08
C MET A 1 2.58 -21.64 -16.82
N ALA A 2 3.23 -21.43 -15.66
CA ALA A 2 2.54 -21.09 -14.42
C ALA A 2 1.76 -19.79 -14.65
N GLN A 3 0.47 -19.79 -14.33
CA GLN A 3 -0.39 -18.62 -14.55
C GLN A 3 0.11 -17.51 -13.61
N ALA A 4 0.56 -16.39 -14.17
CA ALA A 4 0.93 -15.23 -13.38
C ALA A 4 -0.32 -14.78 -12.60
N GLY A 5 -0.23 -14.78 -11.27
CA GLY A 5 -1.33 -14.37 -10.42
C GLY A 5 -1.59 -12.85 -10.52
N PRO A 6 -2.57 -12.31 -9.79
CA PRO A 6 -2.90 -10.89 -9.88
C PRO A 6 -1.70 -10.01 -9.55
N THR A 7 -1.53 -8.97 -10.37
CA THR A 7 -0.54 -7.91 -10.16
C THR A 7 -1.24 -6.61 -9.86
N ILE A 8 -0.80 -5.92 -8.80
CA ILE A 8 -1.18 -4.55 -8.50
C ILE A 8 0.03 -3.67 -8.81
N ALA A 9 -0.16 -2.66 -9.64
CA ALA A 9 0.85 -1.67 -9.98
C ALA A 9 0.51 -0.32 -9.34
N ASP A 10 1.50 0.36 -8.79
CA ASP A 10 1.36 1.68 -8.16
C ASP A 10 2.62 2.52 -8.38
N VAL A 11 2.51 3.84 -8.36
CA VAL A 11 3.68 4.74 -8.47
C VAL A 11 4.02 5.24 -7.08
N VAL A 12 5.31 5.25 -6.73
CA VAL A 12 5.75 5.71 -5.41
C VAL A 12 5.72 7.24 -5.32
N PHE A 13 4.81 7.76 -4.50
CA PHE A 13 4.67 9.20 -4.23
C PHE A 13 5.36 9.63 -2.92
N PRO A 14 5.66 10.94 -2.75
CA PRO A 14 6.39 11.46 -1.60
C PRO A 14 5.79 11.14 -0.22
N ASP A 15 4.46 11.05 -0.11
CA ASP A 15 3.74 10.74 1.13
C ASP A 15 3.93 9.28 1.59
N GLN A 16 4.43 8.41 0.72
CA GLN A 16 4.71 7.00 1.02
C GLN A 16 6.18 6.77 1.44
N LEU A 17 7.00 7.81 1.44
CA LEU A 17 8.44 7.69 1.74
C LEU A 17 8.72 7.66 3.23
N ASN A 18 9.84 7.04 3.58
CA ASN A 18 10.43 7.13 4.90
C ASN A 18 11.42 8.31 4.99
N HIS A 19 11.99 8.54 6.18
CA HIS A 19 12.96 9.62 6.44
C HIS A 19 14.27 9.53 5.63
N ARG A 20 14.53 8.41 4.94
CA ARG A 20 15.69 8.21 4.04
C ARG A 20 15.35 8.43 2.57
N GLY A 21 14.12 8.85 2.24
CA GLY A 21 13.71 9.14 0.87
C GLY A 21 13.49 7.88 0.03
N THR A 22 13.16 6.75 0.63
CA THR A 22 12.76 5.51 -0.06
C THR A 22 11.38 5.06 0.42
N LEU A 23 10.71 4.18 -0.34
CA LEU A 23 9.39 3.68 0.04
C LEU A 23 9.41 3.14 1.49
N PHE A 24 8.47 3.61 2.31
CA PHE A 24 8.33 3.13 3.67
C PHE A 24 7.91 1.65 3.67
N GLY A 25 8.55 0.84 4.53
CA GLY A 25 8.30 -0.60 4.58
C GLY A 25 6.84 -0.94 4.82
N GLY A 26 6.13 -0.18 5.66
CA GLY A 26 4.69 -0.35 5.87
C GLY A 26 3.85 -0.09 4.60
N ALA A 27 4.23 0.87 3.77
CA ALA A 27 3.54 1.15 2.50
C ALA A 27 3.77 0.01 1.48
N ALA A 28 5.00 -0.52 1.41
CA ALA A 28 5.30 -1.70 0.60
C ALA A 28 4.49 -2.93 1.05
N ILE A 29 4.43 -3.19 2.36
CA ILE A 29 3.66 -4.30 2.93
C ILE A 29 2.16 -4.14 2.65
N ALA A 30 1.62 -2.91 2.76
CA ALA A 30 0.22 -2.64 2.43
C ALA A 30 -0.10 -2.90 0.96
N LEU A 31 0.82 -2.59 0.03
CA LEU A 31 0.68 -2.96 -1.38
C LEU A 31 0.68 -4.49 -1.57
N MET A 32 1.58 -5.19 -0.90
CA MET A 32 1.67 -6.65 -0.96
C MET A 32 0.40 -7.32 -0.39
N ASP A 33 -0.11 -6.84 0.73
CA ASP A 33 -1.34 -7.34 1.36
C ASP A 33 -2.55 -7.18 0.44
N ARG A 34 -2.69 -6.03 -0.24
CA ARG A 34 -3.72 -5.82 -1.27
C ARG A 34 -3.61 -6.87 -2.39
N ALA A 35 -2.41 -7.16 -2.88
CA ALA A 35 -2.20 -8.16 -3.93
C ALA A 35 -2.54 -9.57 -3.44
N ALA A 36 -2.10 -9.93 -2.23
CA ALA A 36 -2.43 -11.22 -1.61
C ALA A 36 -3.93 -11.38 -1.39
N PHE A 37 -4.60 -10.33 -0.92
CA PHE A 37 -6.05 -10.29 -0.72
C PHE A 37 -6.81 -10.53 -2.03
N VAL A 38 -6.39 -9.90 -3.13
CA VAL A 38 -7.01 -10.13 -4.45
C VAL A 38 -6.82 -11.58 -4.91
N ALA A 39 -5.63 -12.15 -4.73
CA ALA A 39 -5.35 -13.55 -5.08
C ALA A 39 -6.24 -14.51 -4.27
N ALA A 40 -6.24 -14.36 -2.94
CA ALA A 40 -7.01 -15.18 -2.03
C ALA A 40 -8.53 -15.04 -2.23
N SER A 41 -9.02 -13.83 -2.49
CA SER A 41 -10.45 -13.60 -2.75
C SER A 41 -10.92 -14.27 -4.03
N ARG A 42 -10.11 -14.19 -5.10
CA ARG A 42 -10.40 -14.87 -6.38
C ARG A 42 -10.40 -16.39 -6.22
N GLU A 43 -9.57 -16.89 -5.32
CA GLU A 43 -9.49 -18.30 -5.01
C GLU A 43 -10.68 -18.79 -4.18
N ALA A 44 -10.98 -18.08 -3.10
CA ALA A 44 -11.97 -18.52 -2.11
C ALA A 44 -13.42 -18.26 -2.52
N ARG A 45 -13.68 -17.25 -3.38
CA ARG A 45 -15.03 -16.82 -3.77
C ARG A 45 -15.97 -16.53 -2.58
N THR A 46 -15.38 -16.18 -1.44
CA THR A 46 -16.04 -15.79 -0.20
C THR A 46 -15.18 -14.74 0.50
N ASP A 47 -15.65 -14.19 1.62
CA ASP A 47 -14.90 -13.26 2.43
C ASP A 47 -13.60 -13.89 2.93
N VAL A 48 -12.50 -13.15 2.81
CA VAL A 48 -11.18 -13.57 3.28
C VAL A 48 -10.59 -12.53 4.22
N VAL A 49 -9.80 -12.98 5.17
CA VAL A 49 -9.05 -12.12 6.08
C VAL A 49 -7.58 -12.48 6.07
N CYS A 50 -6.72 -11.49 6.24
CA CYS A 50 -5.29 -11.70 6.47
C CYS A 50 -5.08 -12.11 7.94
N ALA A 51 -4.62 -13.34 8.17
CA ALA A 51 -4.34 -13.87 9.49
C ALA A 51 -2.91 -13.54 9.96
N GLY A 52 -2.00 -13.32 9.02
CA GLY A 52 -0.63 -12.93 9.29
C GLY A 52 0.23 -12.90 8.05
N ALA A 53 1.45 -12.41 8.20
CA ALA A 53 2.47 -12.41 7.18
C ALA A 53 3.80 -12.88 7.78
N ASP A 54 4.61 -13.56 6.98
CA ASP A 54 5.90 -14.12 7.35
C ASP A 54 6.94 -13.95 6.25
N ALA A 55 8.22 -14.09 6.63
CA ALA A 55 9.37 -14.07 5.73
C ALA A 55 9.44 -12.84 4.79
N ILE A 56 9.00 -11.67 5.26
CA ILE A 56 9.10 -10.42 4.48
C ILE A 56 10.57 -9.98 4.44
N VAL A 57 11.15 -9.97 3.23
CA VAL A 57 12.54 -9.60 2.98
C VAL A 57 12.59 -8.43 2.01
N PHE A 58 13.24 -7.34 2.42
CA PHE A 58 13.53 -6.17 1.61
C PHE A 58 14.95 -6.31 1.05
N THR A 59 15.06 -6.52 -0.26
CA THR A 59 16.35 -6.76 -0.95
C THR A 59 16.90 -5.47 -1.57
N HIS A 60 16.04 -4.56 -2.02
CA HIS A 60 16.46 -3.30 -2.65
C HIS A 60 15.60 -2.12 -2.17
N PRO A 61 16.20 -0.93 -2.00
CA PRO A 61 15.43 0.29 -1.76
C PRO A 61 14.62 0.64 -3.02
N ILE A 62 13.42 1.18 -2.80
CA ILE A 62 12.52 1.65 -3.86
C ILE A 62 12.52 3.17 -3.83
N ALA A 63 12.85 3.79 -4.95
CA ALA A 63 13.02 5.23 -5.06
C ALA A 63 11.67 5.95 -5.31
N PRO A 64 11.55 7.25 -4.98
CA PRO A 64 10.40 8.04 -5.38
C PRO A 64 10.26 8.09 -6.89
N GLY A 65 9.03 7.92 -7.38
CA GLY A 65 8.72 7.88 -8.80
C GLY A 65 8.98 6.53 -9.48
N ASP A 66 9.51 5.53 -8.77
CA ASP A 66 9.54 4.15 -9.28
C ASP A 66 8.11 3.62 -9.43
N LEU A 67 7.88 2.82 -10.47
CA LEU A 67 6.69 1.97 -10.59
C LEU A 67 6.92 0.70 -9.77
N VAL A 68 6.02 0.38 -8.87
CA VAL A 68 6.05 -0.87 -8.09
C VAL A 68 4.96 -1.80 -8.55
N GLU A 69 5.32 -3.06 -8.82
CA GLU A 69 4.41 -4.12 -9.23
C GLU A 69 4.45 -5.24 -8.20
N ALA A 70 3.37 -5.39 -7.42
CA ALA A 70 3.20 -6.49 -6.48
C ALA A 70 2.40 -7.62 -7.15
N THR A 71 3.07 -8.76 -7.39
CA THR A 71 2.46 -9.95 -7.98
C THR A 71 2.28 -11.02 -6.92
N ALA A 72 1.05 -11.52 -6.78
CA ALA A 72 0.68 -12.51 -5.77
C ALA A 72 0.33 -13.87 -6.38
N ALA A 73 0.72 -14.97 -5.74
CA ALA A 73 0.40 -16.33 -6.17
C ALA A 73 0.00 -17.21 -4.98
N VAL A 74 -1.08 -17.98 -5.11
CA VAL A 74 -1.50 -18.94 -4.08
C VAL A 74 -0.62 -20.20 -4.20
N GLU A 75 0.19 -20.46 -3.17
CA GLU A 75 1.13 -21.58 -3.16
C GLU A 75 0.56 -22.84 -2.51
N ARG A 76 -0.25 -22.66 -1.46
CA ARG A 76 -0.83 -23.77 -0.70
C ARG A 76 -2.26 -23.46 -0.30
N ARG A 77 -3.11 -24.49 -0.34
CA ARG A 77 -4.49 -24.45 0.14
C ARG A 77 -4.70 -25.50 1.23
N GLY A 78 -5.33 -25.10 2.32
CA GLY A 78 -5.91 -25.99 3.33
C GLY A 78 -7.43 -26.03 3.20
N ARG A 79 -8.13 -26.40 4.29
CA ARG A 79 -9.60 -26.41 4.31
C ARG A 79 -10.20 -25.01 4.19
N ARG A 80 -9.58 -24.04 4.86
CA ARG A 80 -9.99 -22.62 4.91
C ARG A 80 -8.81 -21.66 4.80
N SER A 81 -7.58 -22.17 4.90
CA SER A 81 -6.35 -21.38 4.86
C SER A 81 -5.75 -21.39 3.47
N MET A 82 -5.12 -20.28 3.10
CA MET A 82 -4.32 -20.16 1.88
C MET A 82 -3.00 -19.49 2.25
N THR A 83 -1.91 -20.01 1.68
CA THR A 83 -0.61 -19.36 1.75
C THR A 83 -0.33 -18.72 0.41
N VAL A 84 -0.07 -17.43 0.42
CA VAL A 84 0.09 -16.60 -0.78
C VAL A 84 1.47 -15.97 -0.75
N SER A 85 2.30 -16.27 -1.75
CA SER A 85 3.55 -15.54 -1.93
C SER A 85 3.32 -14.27 -2.72
N VAL A 86 4.04 -13.21 -2.36
CA VAL A 86 3.99 -11.92 -3.05
C VAL A 86 5.40 -11.45 -3.32
N VAL A 87 5.65 -11.03 -4.56
CA VAL A 87 6.90 -10.44 -5.00
C VAL A 87 6.61 -9.04 -5.52
N VAL A 88 7.41 -8.07 -5.06
CA VAL A 88 7.37 -6.68 -5.50
C VAL A 88 8.58 -6.43 -6.39
N VAL A 89 8.31 -6.04 -7.63
CA VAL A 89 9.32 -5.53 -8.56
C VAL A 89 9.21 -4.01 -8.60
N ALA A 90 10.32 -3.32 -8.40
CA ALA A 90 10.43 -1.88 -8.62
C ALA A 90 11.06 -1.63 -9.99
N GLU A 91 10.48 -0.70 -10.74
CA GLU A 91 10.92 -0.28 -12.06
C GLU A 91 11.20 1.21 -12.09
N ALA A 92 12.42 1.58 -12.49
CA ALA A 92 12.75 2.96 -12.79
C ALA A 92 12.22 3.32 -14.18
N LEU A 93 11.05 3.98 -14.25
CA LEU A 93 10.32 4.24 -15.50
C LEU A 93 11.12 4.99 -16.59
N ARG A 94 12.14 5.76 -16.21
CA ARG A 94 12.99 6.48 -17.18
C ARG A 94 14.02 5.57 -17.85
N THR A 95 14.51 4.56 -17.15
CA THR A 95 15.59 3.67 -17.64
C THR A 95 15.07 2.29 -18.02
N GLY A 96 13.88 1.91 -17.55
CA GLY A 96 13.33 0.56 -17.68
C GLY A 96 14.03 -0.48 -16.79
N GLU A 97 14.90 -0.05 -15.87
CA GLU A 97 15.61 -0.98 -14.99
C GLU A 97 14.64 -1.55 -13.95
N ARG A 98 14.55 -2.88 -13.89
CA ARG A 98 13.64 -3.63 -13.01
C ARG A 98 14.42 -4.40 -11.95
N ARG A 99 13.97 -4.33 -10.70
CA ARG A 99 14.62 -4.97 -9.54
C ARG A 99 13.57 -5.62 -8.64
N GLU A 100 13.74 -6.90 -8.29
CA GLU A 100 12.96 -7.50 -7.19
C GLU A 100 13.36 -6.81 -5.89
N ALA A 101 12.46 -6.04 -5.30
CA ALA A 101 12.75 -5.18 -4.17
C ALA A 101 12.24 -5.75 -2.84
N VAL A 102 11.11 -6.46 -2.87
CA VAL A 102 10.51 -7.07 -1.68
C VAL A 102 9.91 -8.42 -2.05
N ARG A 103 10.04 -9.40 -1.16
CA ARG A 103 9.28 -10.64 -1.25
C ARG A 103 8.78 -11.03 0.13
N GLY A 104 7.68 -11.77 0.18
CA GLY A 104 7.12 -12.25 1.44
C GLY A 104 5.93 -13.16 1.23
N THR A 105 5.44 -13.71 2.33
CA THR A 105 4.34 -14.66 2.33
C THR A 105 3.24 -14.16 3.26
N PHE A 106 1.99 -14.36 2.82
CA PHE A 106 0.78 -13.97 3.52
C PHE A 106 -0.09 -15.19 3.77
N HIS A 107 -0.63 -15.29 4.98
CA HIS A 107 -1.55 -16.34 5.40
C HIS A 107 -2.96 -15.78 5.43
N MET A 108 -3.77 -16.26 4.51
CA MET A 108 -5.15 -15.82 4.31
C MET A 108 -6.11 -16.88 4.81
N VAL A 109 -7.23 -16.46 5.39
CA VAL A 109 -8.27 -17.37 5.90
C VAL A 109 -9.62 -16.98 5.33
N ALA A 110 -10.28 -17.92 4.67
CA ALA A 110 -11.63 -17.77 4.15
C ALA A 110 -12.68 -17.94 5.27
N ALA A 111 -13.78 -17.19 5.16
CA ALA A 111 -14.94 -17.31 6.04
C ALA A 111 -15.60 -18.68 5.92
N GLU A 112 -15.71 -19.20 4.69
CA GLU A 112 -16.26 -20.52 4.38
C GLU A 112 -15.15 -21.51 3.95
N PRO A 113 -15.39 -22.83 4.05
CA PRO A 113 -14.51 -23.85 3.49
C PRO A 113 -14.29 -23.63 1.99
N LEU A 114 -13.04 -23.77 1.55
CA LEU A 114 -12.71 -23.73 0.14
C LEU A 114 -13.33 -24.94 -0.54
N GLU A 115 -14.02 -24.72 -1.66
CA GLU A 115 -14.53 -25.81 -2.48
C GLU A 115 -13.36 -26.66 -2.96
N THR A 116 -13.50 -27.99 -2.87
CA THR A 116 -12.55 -28.91 -3.50
C THR A 116 -12.80 -28.87 -5.00
N THR A 117 -12.13 -27.96 -5.70
CA THR A 117 -11.86 -28.16 -7.11
C THR A 117 -10.88 -29.33 -7.23
N ALA A 118 -11.23 -30.37 -7.99
CA ALA A 118 -10.49 -31.64 -8.10
C ALA A 118 -8.95 -31.46 -8.20
N PRO A 119 -8.15 -32.37 -7.62
CA PRO A 119 -6.78 -32.06 -7.20
C PRO A 119 -5.75 -32.11 -8.32
N GLY A 120 -4.87 -31.10 -8.37
CA GLY A 120 -3.46 -31.32 -8.65
C GLY A 120 -2.77 -31.84 -7.37
N PRO A 121 -1.67 -32.61 -7.46
CA PRO A 121 -1.12 -33.34 -6.32
C PRO A 121 -0.55 -32.38 -5.28
N GLY A 122 -1.29 -32.15 -4.20
CA GLY A 122 -0.84 -31.40 -3.03
C GLY A 122 -0.38 -32.35 -1.92
N PRO A 123 0.77 -32.09 -1.26
CA PRO A 123 1.25 -32.94 -0.17
C PRO A 123 0.40 -32.78 1.10
N ALA A 124 0.38 -33.87 1.88
CA ALA A 124 -0.38 -34.04 3.11
C ALA A 124 -0.02 -33.02 4.19
N ALA A 125 -1.03 -32.70 5.00
CA ALA A 125 -1.01 -31.79 6.13
C ALA A 125 0.13 -32.08 7.13
N GLY A 126 0.80 -31.00 7.56
CA GLY A 126 1.85 -31.04 8.59
C GLY A 126 2.38 -29.64 8.88
N GLY A 127 1.50 -28.73 9.30
CA GLY A 127 1.89 -27.40 9.75
C GLY A 127 0.80 -26.85 10.65
N GLU A 128 1.16 -26.61 11.91
CA GLU A 128 0.26 -26.07 12.92
C GLU A 128 -0.35 -24.77 12.41
N PRO A 129 -1.69 -24.60 12.46
CA PRO A 129 -2.31 -23.36 12.05
C PRO A 129 -1.77 -22.25 12.94
N ALA A 130 -1.27 -21.16 12.33
CA ALA A 130 -0.98 -19.92 13.05
C ALA A 130 -2.20 -19.59 13.94
N PRO A 131 -1.99 -19.21 15.21
CA PRO A 131 -3.10 -19.01 16.14
C PRO A 131 -4.03 -17.98 15.52
N ALA A 132 -5.29 -18.40 15.30
CA ALA A 132 -6.33 -17.51 14.82
C ALA A 132 -6.41 -16.33 15.79
N ALA A 133 -5.90 -15.17 15.37
CA ALA A 133 -6.20 -13.92 16.05
C ALA A 133 -7.72 -13.83 16.11
N GLY A 134 -8.26 -13.90 17.33
CA GLY A 134 -9.69 -14.03 17.58
C GLY A 134 -10.45 -12.79 17.13
N VAL A 135 -10.72 -12.67 15.84
CA VAL A 135 -11.73 -11.77 15.30
C VAL A 135 -13.05 -12.48 15.48
N ARG A 136 -13.74 -12.22 16.60
CA ARG A 136 -15.15 -12.59 16.74
C ARG A 136 -15.91 -11.87 15.63
N SER A 137 -16.51 -12.64 14.72
CA SER A 137 -17.49 -12.14 13.76
C SER A 137 -18.68 -11.57 14.54
N GLY A 138 -18.62 -10.26 14.75
CA GLY A 138 -19.68 -9.44 15.32
C GLY A 138 -19.99 -8.30 14.35
N ALA A 139 -20.05 -8.58 13.05
CA ALA A 139 -20.55 -7.63 12.06
C ALA A 139 -22.08 -7.53 12.21
N ARG A 140 -22.52 -6.73 13.18
CA ARG A 140 -23.87 -6.16 13.13
C ARG A 140 -23.89 -5.28 11.88
N ARG A 141 -24.80 -5.54 10.94
CA ARG A 141 -25.01 -4.68 9.76
C ARG A 141 -25.11 -3.23 10.25
N PRO A 142 -24.32 -2.27 9.75
CA PRO A 142 -24.64 -0.88 9.99
C PRO A 142 -25.96 -0.61 9.26
N ASP A 143 -27.01 -0.34 10.04
CA ASP A 143 -28.22 0.28 9.54
C ASP A 143 -27.85 1.54 8.76
N THR A 144 -28.58 1.76 7.67
CA THR A 144 -28.43 2.83 6.71
C THR A 144 -28.36 4.19 7.40
N ALA A 145 -27.16 4.70 7.63
CA ALA A 145 -26.93 6.08 8.05
C ALA A 145 -26.95 6.98 6.80
N ALA A 146 -27.86 7.95 6.81
CA ALA A 146 -28.04 8.98 5.79
C ALA A 146 -26.74 9.76 5.51
N PRO A 147 -26.57 10.34 4.30
CA PRO A 147 -25.36 11.07 3.95
C PRO A 147 -25.18 12.29 4.87
N ALA A 148 -23.98 12.41 5.44
CA ALA A 148 -23.56 13.59 6.20
C ALA A 148 -23.56 14.82 5.28
N THR A 149 -24.34 15.83 5.65
CA THR A 149 -24.29 17.16 5.06
C THR A 149 -22.91 17.76 5.32
N VAL A 150 -22.19 18.11 4.25
CA VAL A 150 -20.98 18.93 4.34
C VAL A 150 -21.44 20.37 4.60
N GLU A 151 -21.22 20.86 5.82
CA GLU A 151 -21.39 22.26 6.17
C GLU A 151 -20.21 23.06 5.56
N GLU A 152 -20.51 24.01 4.67
CA GLU A 152 -19.52 24.93 4.11
C GLU A 152 -18.89 25.79 5.24
N PRO A 153 -17.56 26.04 5.23
CA PRO A 153 -16.95 26.93 6.19
C PRO A 153 -17.38 28.38 5.96
N SER A 154 -17.95 28.98 7.01
CA SER A 154 -18.34 30.39 7.09
C SER A 154 -17.18 31.35 6.77
N PRO A 155 -17.38 32.43 5.99
CA PRO A 155 -16.33 33.42 5.74
C PRO A 155 -16.05 34.26 7.01
N ALA A 156 -14.78 34.31 7.40
CA ALA A 156 -14.29 35.15 8.48
C ALA A 156 -14.39 36.64 8.10
N ALA A 157 -15.26 37.38 8.80
CA ALA A 157 -15.27 38.84 8.77
C ALA A 157 -14.49 39.37 9.98
N GLY A 158 -13.50 40.24 9.74
CA GLY A 158 -12.86 40.98 10.85
C GLY A 158 -11.54 41.70 10.59
N THR A 159 -11.32 42.34 9.43
CA THR A 159 -10.25 43.36 9.33
C THR A 159 -10.71 44.63 10.05
N ARG A 160 -10.06 44.99 11.16
CA ARG A 160 -10.24 46.29 11.81
C ARG A 160 -9.50 47.38 11.02
N PRO A 161 -10.12 48.53 10.71
CA PRO A 161 -9.44 49.67 10.12
C PRO A 161 -8.77 50.53 11.22
N GLY A 162 -7.54 50.99 10.99
CA GLY A 162 -6.95 52.12 11.71
C GLY A 162 -5.77 51.80 12.64
N ALA A 163 -4.62 51.41 12.09
CA ALA A 163 -3.33 51.61 12.75
C ALA A 163 -2.35 52.28 11.77
N PRO A 164 -1.60 53.32 12.18
CA PRO A 164 -0.81 54.16 11.29
C PRO A 164 0.44 53.45 10.76
N VAL A 165 0.76 53.74 9.51
CA VAL A 165 1.95 53.30 8.77
C VAL A 165 3.16 54.09 9.27
N PRO A 166 4.27 53.47 9.72
CA PRO A 166 5.53 54.20 9.85
C PRO A 166 6.17 54.39 8.48
N ALA A 167 6.45 55.66 8.16
CA ALA A 167 7.16 56.09 6.97
C ALA A 167 8.67 55.87 7.11
N SER A 168 9.30 55.60 5.96
CA SER A 168 10.70 55.91 5.61
C SER A 168 11.78 54.88 5.93
N LEU A 169 12.24 54.20 4.87
CA LEU A 169 13.64 54.03 4.44
C LEU A 169 13.61 53.30 3.07
N GLN A 170 13.40 54.01 1.96
CA GLN A 170 14.46 54.45 1.03
C GLN A 170 15.48 53.32 0.78
N SER A 171 15.24 52.48 -0.24
CA SER A 171 15.79 52.61 -1.59
C SER A 171 17.32 52.64 -1.62
N ASP A 172 17.92 51.49 -1.94
CA ASP A 172 19.16 51.45 -2.71
C ASP A 172 19.14 50.24 -3.65
N THR A 173 18.68 50.52 -4.86
CA THR A 173 19.03 49.76 -6.06
C THR A 173 20.48 50.07 -6.38
N HIS A 174 21.37 49.07 -6.27
CA HIS A 174 22.67 49.13 -6.91
C HIS A 174 22.81 47.95 -7.87
N ALA A 175 22.77 48.26 -9.16
CA ALA A 175 23.20 47.42 -10.26
C ALA A 175 24.36 48.16 -10.98
N PRO A 176 25.13 47.49 -11.84
CA PRO A 176 26.56 47.28 -11.68
C PRO A 176 27.41 48.35 -12.39
N GLN A 177 28.64 48.56 -11.90
CA GLN A 177 29.69 49.20 -12.69
C GLN A 177 30.75 48.16 -13.05
N GLY A 178 31.03 48.06 -14.34
CA GLY A 178 32.21 47.37 -14.85
C GLY A 178 33.34 48.37 -15.07
N GLU A 179 34.57 47.93 -14.81
CA GLU A 179 35.83 48.44 -15.34
C GLU A 179 36.74 47.20 -15.45
N THR A 180 37.09 46.72 -16.66
CA THR A 180 38.36 46.96 -17.36
C THR A 180 39.58 47.15 -16.44
N GLU A 181 40.40 46.11 -16.33
CA GLU A 181 41.82 46.12 -16.69
C GLU A 181 42.29 44.71 -17.06
#